data_AF-A0A6J6K893-F1
#
_entry.id   AF-A0A6J6K893-F1
#
_cell.length_a   1.000
_cell.length_b   1.000
_cell.length_c   1.000
_cell.angle_alpha   90.00
_cell.angle_beta   90.00
_cell.angle_gamma   90.00
#
_symmetry.space_group_name_H-M   'P 1'
#
loop_
_entity.id
_entity.type
_entity.pdbx_description
1 polymer ?
#
loop_
_entity_poly.entity_id
_entity_poly.type
_entity_poly.pdbx_seq_one_letter_code
_entity_poly.pdbx_strand_id
1 'polypeptide(L)'
;MRGTLAPRLAGTELVGHLVAKTGTLNGVSALAGHLDVRRPLLFALILNGSFSEQQAYAKREAIAKIISRFPDAPISLDGLPLPGNP
;
A
#
# COMPACT_ATOMS: atom_id res chain seq x y z
N MET A 1 -9.91 2.76 17.23
CA MET A 1 -10.51 1.61 16.53
C MET A 1 -9.49 1.06 15.53
N ARG A 2 -9.22 -0.25 15.54
CA ARG A 2 -8.27 -0.92 14.62
C ARG A 2 -9.02 -1.36 13.36
N GLY A 3 -8.71 -0.78 12.20
CA GLY A 3 -9.37 -1.05 10.90
C GLY A 3 -8.84 -2.31 10.19
N THR A 4 -9.27 -2.53 8.96
CA THR A 4 -8.94 -3.69 8.08
C THR A 4 -7.45 -3.92 7.82
N LEU A 5 -6.60 -2.95 8.17
CA LEU A 5 -5.14 -3.02 8.04
C LEU A 5 -4.46 -3.67 9.26
N ALA A 6 -5.11 -3.70 10.42
CA ALA A 6 -4.46 -4.00 11.70
C ALA A 6 -3.86 -5.42 11.84
N PRO A 7 -4.49 -6.51 11.35
CA PRO A 7 -3.87 -7.85 11.46
C PRO A 7 -2.67 -8.03 10.53
N ARG A 8 -2.62 -7.27 9.44
CA ARG A 8 -1.75 -7.52 8.28
C ARG A 8 -0.49 -6.66 8.27
N LEU A 9 -0.54 -5.53 8.97
CA LEU A 9 0.65 -4.70 9.23
C LEU A 9 1.39 -5.13 10.49
N ALA A 10 0.85 -6.08 11.26
CA ALA A 10 1.47 -6.57 12.48
C ALA A 10 2.90 -7.07 12.21
N GLY A 11 3.87 -6.61 13.01
CA GLY A 11 5.29 -6.91 12.81
C GLY A 11 6.00 -6.06 11.77
N THR A 12 5.35 -5.01 11.23
CA THR A 12 6.00 -4.00 10.38
C THR A 12 6.10 -2.65 11.08
N GLU A 13 7.03 -1.81 10.63
CA GLU A 13 7.16 -0.40 11.06
C GLU A 13 5.93 0.46 10.74
N LEU A 14 4.96 -0.06 9.99
CA LEU A 14 3.73 0.66 9.61
C LEU A 14 2.68 0.68 10.74
N VAL A 15 2.82 -0.15 11.77
CA VAL A 15 1.89 -0.21 12.90
C VAL A 15 1.92 1.10 13.67
N GLY A 16 0.77 1.77 13.76
CA GLY A 16 0.64 3.05 14.47
C GLY A 16 1.07 4.27 13.65
N HIS A 17 1.77 4.07 12.53
CA HIS A 17 2.28 5.14 11.66
C HIS A 17 1.46 5.32 10.38
N LEU A 18 0.74 4.28 9.93
CA LEU A 18 -0.13 4.34 8.76
C LEU A 18 -1.60 4.55 9.15
N VAL A 19 -2.16 5.69 8.75
CA VAL A 19 -3.59 5.98 8.85
C VAL A 19 -4.15 6.15 7.44
N ALA A 20 -4.91 5.17 6.97
CA ALA A 20 -5.42 5.16 5.61
C ALA A 20 -6.82 4.55 5.50
N LYS A 21 -7.53 4.95 4.45
CA LYS A 21 -8.82 4.38 4.05
C LYS A 21 -8.59 3.37 2.93
N THR A 22 -9.28 2.23 3.02
CA THR A 22 -9.32 1.23 1.95
C THR A 22 -10.59 1.39 1.10
N GLY A 23 -10.48 1.10 -0.19
CA GLY A 23 -11.61 0.89 -1.10
C GLY A 23 -11.38 -0.34 -1.96
N THR A 24 -12.41 -1.13 -2.20
CA THR A 24 -12.32 -2.35 -3.03
C THR A 24 -13.58 -2.47 -3.88
N LEU A 25 -13.42 -2.69 -5.18
CA LEU A 25 -14.46 -3.09 -6.13
C LEU A 25 -13.91 -4.20 -7.03
N ASN A 26 -14.75 -4.80 -7.88
CA ASN A 26 -14.28 -5.80 -8.83
C ASN A 26 -13.22 -5.20 -9.76
N GLY A 27 -12.01 -5.76 -9.74
CA GLY A 27 -10.88 -5.27 -10.52
C GLY A 27 -10.28 -3.94 -10.05
N VAL A 28 -10.68 -3.42 -8.87
CA VAL A 28 -10.18 -2.15 -8.34
C VAL A 28 -9.82 -2.28 -6.87
N SER A 29 -8.66 -1.74 -6.50
CA SER A 29 -8.23 -1.66 -5.11
C SER A 29 -7.55 -0.34 -4.80
N ALA A 30 -7.99 0.31 -3.73
CA ALA A 30 -7.50 1.62 -3.33
C ALA A 30 -7.01 1.63 -1.88
N LEU A 31 -6.00 2.48 -1.64
CA LEU A 31 -5.49 2.85 -0.32
C LEU A 31 -5.04 4.30 -0.36
N ALA A 32 -5.65 5.17 0.43
CA ALA A 32 -5.26 6.58 0.50
C ALA A 32 -5.16 7.02 1.95
N GLY A 33 -4.13 7.79 2.29
CA GLY A 33 -3.92 8.19 3.66
C GLY A 33 -2.61 8.91 3.93
N HIS A 34 -2.27 8.92 5.21
CA HIS A 34 -1.11 9.54 5.80
C HIS A 34 -0.18 8.47 6.38
N LEU A 35 1.11 8.64 6.14
CA LEU A 35 2.17 7.80 6.67
C LEU A 35 3.21 8.67 7.36
N ASP A 36 3.48 8.39 8.63
CA ASP A 36 4.42 9.14 9.45
C ASP A 36 5.44 8.22 10.12
N VAL A 37 6.42 7.76 9.34
CA VAL A 37 7.48 6.86 9.82
C VAL A 37 8.78 7.63 10.04
N ARG A 38 9.29 8.30 8.99
CA ARG A 38 10.53 9.10 9.05
C ARG A 38 10.30 10.53 8.58
N ARG A 39 9.58 10.67 7.46
CA ARG A 39 9.10 11.93 6.93
C ARG A 39 7.60 11.79 6.63
N PRO A 40 6.74 12.69 7.15
CA PRO A 40 5.31 12.65 6.88
C PRO A 40 5.02 12.67 5.37
N LEU A 41 4.15 11.76 4.94
CA LEU A 41 3.76 11.61 3.54
C LEU A 41 2.25 11.44 3.42
N LEU A 42 1.66 12.16 2.48
CA LEU A 42 0.30 11.93 2.01
C LEU A 42 0.37 11.15 0.70
N PHE A 43 -0.46 10.12 0.57
CA PHE A 43 -0.48 9.30 -0.64
C PHE A 43 -1.89 8.86 -1.03
N ALA A 44 -2.04 8.55 -2.32
CA ALA A 44 -3.18 7.87 -2.88
C ALA A 44 -2.69 6.77 -3.82
N LEU A 45 -3.08 5.54 -3.55
CA LEU A 45 -2.82 4.37 -4.37
C LEU A 45 -4.15 3.86 -4.93
N ILE A 46 -4.24 3.77 -6.26
CA ILE A 46 -5.36 3.16 -6.98
C ILE A 46 -4.79 2.12 -7.92
N LEU A 47 -5.19 0.86 -7.73
CA LEU A 47 -4.85 -0.28 -8.57
C LEU A 47 -6.10 -0.66 -9.36
N ASN A 48 -5.99 -0.71 -10.69
CA ASN A 48 -7.02 -1.21 -11.58
C ASN A 48 -6.47 -2.39 -12.37
N GLY A 49 -7.27 -3.43 -12.62
CA GLY A 49 -6.89 -4.54 -13.48
C GLY A 49 -7.41 -5.91 -13.03
N SER A 50 -6.91 -6.94 -13.68
CA SER A 50 -7.27 -8.34 -13.40
C SER A 50 -6.39 -8.88 -12.28
N PHE A 51 -6.90 -8.83 -11.05
CA PHE A 51 -6.26 -9.44 -9.88
C PHE A 51 -7.31 -9.94 -8.89
N SER A 52 -6.96 -10.98 -8.13
CA SER A 52 -7.75 -11.39 -6.99
C SER A 52 -7.66 -10.35 -5.86
N GLU A 53 -8.62 -10.39 -4.93
CA GLU A 53 -8.59 -9.51 -3.76
C GLU A 53 -7.28 -9.69 -2.97
N GLN A 54 -6.82 -10.94 -2.83
CA GLN A 54 -5.57 -11.29 -2.17
C GLN A 54 -4.35 -10.68 -2.85
N GLN A 55 -4.28 -10.76 -4.19
CA GLN A 55 -3.21 -10.11 -4.96
C GLN A 55 -3.24 -8.58 -4.76
N ALA A 56 -4.42 -7.97 -4.77
CA ALA A 56 -4.57 -6.53 -4.54
C ALA A 56 -4.10 -6.12 -3.14
N TYR A 57 -4.36 -6.93 -2.11
CA TYR A 57 -3.83 -6.70 -0.76
C TYR A 57 -2.31 -6.78 -0.73
N ALA A 58 -1.72 -7.83 -1.32
CA ALA A 58 -0.26 -7.99 -1.36
C ALA A 58 0.44 -6.81 -2.06
N LYS A 59 -0.13 -6.35 -3.18
CA LYS A 59 0.38 -5.17 -3.91
C LYS A 59 0.33 -3.89 -3.06
N ARG A 60 -0.78 -3.65 -2.34
CA ARG A 60 -0.90 -2.49 -1.44
C ARG A 60 0.11 -2.53 -0.31
N GLU A 61 0.32 -3.69 0.29
CA GLU A 61 1.30 -3.86 1.37
C GLU A 61 2.73 -3.65 0.89
N ALA A 62 3.10 -4.21 -0.27
CA ALA A 62 4.39 -4.00 -0.89
C ALA A 62 4.65 -2.50 -1.14
N ILE A 63 3.67 -1.79 -1.70
CA ILE A 63 3.79 -0.36 -1.96
C ILE A 63 3.89 0.43 -0.65
N ALA A 64 3.10 0.10 0.37
CA ALA A 64 3.17 0.74 1.69
C ALA A 64 4.58 0.61 2.33
N LYS A 65 5.23 -0.56 2.19
CA LYS A 65 6.61 -0.81 2.64
C LYS A 65 7.66 -0.07 1.80
N ILE A 66 7.39 0.19 0.53
CA ILE A 66 8.29 0.99 -0.31
C ILE A 66 8.21 2.46 0.11
N ILE A 67 6.99 3.00 0.28
CA ILE A 67 6.81 4.41 0.63
C ILE A 67 7.19 4.74 2.08
N SER A 68 7.26 3.77 3.01
CA SER A 68 7.81 4.00 4.36
C SER A 68 9.29 4.40 4.33
N ARG A 69 9.99 4.02 3.26
CA ARG A 69 11.39 4.40 3.01
C ARG A 69 11.53 5.74 2.30
N PHE A 70 10.48 6.52 2.09
CA PHE A 70 10.63 7.87 1.54
C PHE A 70 11.46 8.77 2.48
N PRO A 71 12.36 9.66 1.96
CA PRO A 71 12.67 9.90 0.55
C PRO A 71 13.65 8.90 -0.10
N ASP A 72 14.25 8.02 0.69
CA ASP A 72 15.23 7.02 0.24
C ASP A 72 14.60 5.77 -0.41
N ALA A 73 13.32 5.86 -0.78
CA ALA A 73 12.61 4.75 -1.40
C ALA A 73 13.26 4.47 -2.76
N PRO A 74 13.53 3.21 -3.11
CA PRO A 74 14.13 2.91 -4.41
C PRO A 74 13.23 3.44 -5.53
N ILE A 75 13.81 4.26 -6.42
CA ILE A 75 13.12 4.84 -7.60
C ILE A 75 12.97 3.80 -8.73
N SER A 76 13.47 2.57 -8.55
CA SER A 76 13.34 1.51 -9.56
C SER A 76 11.88 1.04 -9.67
N LEU A 77 11.34 1.14 -10.89
CA LEU A 77 10.02 0.63 -11.25
C LEU A 77 10.03 -0.90 -11.51
N ASP A 78 11.21 -1.53 -11.57
CA ASP A 78 11.40 -2.93 -11.98
C ASP A 78 10.84 -3.95 -10.97
N GLY A 79 10.48 -3.50 -9.77
CA GLY A 79 9.84 -4.32 -8.73
C GLY A 79 8.46 -3.83 -8.32
N LEU A 80 7.93 -2.76 -8.95
CA LEU A 80 6.57 -2.33 -8.67
C LEU A 80 5.61 -3.31 -9.33
N PRO A 81 4.61 -3.80 -8.60
CA PRO A 81 3.67 -4.75 -9.14
C PRO A 81 2.66 -3.99 -10.02
N LEU A 82 3.09 -3.53 -11.19
CA LEU A 82 2.27 -2.85 -12.17
C LEU A 82 1.11 -3.75 -12.60
N PRO A 83 -0.10 -3.19 -12.83
CA PRO A 83 -1.17 -3.93 -13.47
C PRO A 83 -0.81 -4.13 -14.95
N GLY A 84 -0.53 -5.39 -15.32
CA GLY A 84 -0.26 -5.79 -16.70
C GLY A 84 1.21 -6.08 -16.99
N ASN A 85 1.66 -7.28 -16.63
CA ASN A 85 2.54 -8.02 -17.51
C ASN A 85 1.75 -9.28 -17.92
N PRO A 86 1.55 -9.55 -19.21
CA PRO A 86 0.93 -10.81 -19.66
C PRO A 86 1.73 -12.03 -19.18
#